data_AF-A0AA39W4A6-F1
#
_entry.id   AF-A0AA39W4A6-F1
#
_cell.length_a   1.000
_cell.length_b   1.000
_cell.length_c   1.000
_cell.angle_alpha   90.00
_cell.angle_beta   90.00
_cell.angle_gamma   90.00
#
_symmetry.space_group_name_H-M   'P 1'
#
loop_
_entity.id
_entity.type
_entity.pdbx_description
1 polymer ?
#
loop_
_entity_poly.entity_id
_entity_poly.type
_entity_poly.pdbx_seq_one_letter_code
_entity_poly.pdbx_strand_id
1 'polypeptide(L)'
;MGSTAKTTPIYTLAEGISAPSPPSRPGLRTGLMLLQDIQLIETLAHFNRERIPKRVAHASACGAWGELVVTHDISHLTSAQFLTGIGTKSKTLARISTVGPGRGAADTIRDVRGWSLKVFTEEGNQDFVPNGIPVFFIRDPVKFPSLNRSHERDPATNCTSATIDRGTPKSVRLVNGYSGHTYKLTKDGSFHYVKFHLKSDQGNENSTDEEPARLAGVDPDNHAADLYDHIAKGKFPSWTLYIQLIFNKNAISGIAPSADPILQARMFAYRDTVRYRLDVNYQQLPCNRPVSQVYSPYQCDEFAAINGNYGPDPNYVSSSLHPVAFSSTVRNGANGYLVGGHDVWTMGMVTGYSSEVQNEDFVQARVFWENMLGKQEGQQEAWVETL
;
A
#
# COMPACT_ATOMS: atom_id res chain seq x y z
N MET A 1 -31.39 7.85 -13.78
CA MET A 1 -30.60 8.74 -14.66
C MET A 1 -30.51 8.07 -16.02
N GLY A 2 -30.77 8.82 -17.09
CA GLY A 2 -31.04 8.29 -18.42
C GLY A 2 -29.93 7.41 -18.99
N SER A 3 -30.33 6.28 -19.57
CA SER A 3 -29.52 5.48 -20.47
C SER A 3 -29.22 6.34 -21.71
N THR A 4 -28.10 7.05 -21.70
CA THR A 4 -27.51 7.56 -22.94
C THR A 4 -27.07 6.35 -23.74
N ALA A 5 -27.68 6.09 -24.89
CA ALA A 5 -27.23 5.08 -25.83
C ALA A 5 -25.72 5.32 -26.08
N LYS A 6 -24.88 4.40 -25.61
CA LYS A 6 -23.43 4.46 -25.89
C LYS A 6 -23.26 4.27 -27.39
N THR A 7 -22.99 5.36 -28.11
CA THR A 7 -22.57 5.30 -29.50
C THR A 7 -21.32 4.44 -29.61
N THR A 8 -21.28 3.52 -30.58
CA THR A 8 -20.10 2.70 -30.84
C THR A 8 -18.91 3.62 -31.11
N PRO A 9 -17.81 3.54 -30.33
CA PRO A 9 -16.65 4.40 -30.55
C PRO A 9 -15.99 4.07 -31.90
N ILE A 10 -15.48 5.10 -32.58
CA ILE A 10 -14.66 4.96 -33.79
C ILE A 10 -13.22 4.66 -33.36
N TYR A 11 -12.61 3.63 -33.94
CA TYR A 11 -11.21 3.29 -33.67
C TYR A 11 -10.26 4.32 -34.28
N THR A 12 -9.28 4.76 -33.49
CA THR A 12 -8.25 5.71 -33.90
C THR A 12 -6.85 5.20 -33.58
N LEU A 13 -5.85 5.74 -34.28
CA LEU A 13 -4.44 5.70 -33.91
C LEU A 13 -4.17 6.57 -32.67
N ALA A 14 -2.94 6.53 -32.14
CA ALA A 14 -2.58 7.24 -30.91
C ALA A 14 -2.80 8.76 -30.99
N GLU A 15 -2.66 9.35 -32.18
CA GLU A 15 -2.87 10.78 -32.46
C GLU A 15 -4.33 11.13 -32.85
N GLY A 16 -5.28 10.21 -32.65
CA GLY A 16 -6.71 10.46 -32.90
C GLY A 16 -7.15 10.32 -34.37
N ILE A 17 -6.26 9.89 -35.27
CA ILE A 17 -6.59 9.64 -36.67
C ILE A 17 -7.44 8.37 -36.77
N SER A 18 -8.62 8.45 -37.39
CA SER A 18 -9.50 7.28 -37.60
C SER A 18 -8.83 6.25 -38.51
N ALA A 19 -8.82 4.98 -38.10
CA ALA A 19 -8.27 3.90 -38.93
C ALA A 19 -9.38 3.14 -39.67
N PRO A 20 -9.21 2.85 -40.98
CA PRO A 20 -10.27 2.30 -41.82
C PRO A 20 -10.59 0.81 -41.55
N SER A 21 -9.66 0.04 -41.00
CA SER A 21 -9.85 -1.36 -40.59
C SER A 21 -8.69 -1.84 -39.68
N PRO A 22 -8.79 -2.99 -38.98
CA PRO A 22 -7.62 -3.72 -38.49
C PRO A 22 -6.64 -3.97 -39.65
N PRO A 23 -5.32 -4.14 -39.41
CA PRO A 23 -4.26 -3.81 -40.36
C PRO A 23 -4.57 -4.28 -41.79
N SER A 24 -4.96 -3.32 -42.63
CA SER A 24 -5.26 -3.53 -44.05
C SER A 24 -3.95 -3.70 -44.80
N ARG A 25 -3.67 -4.91 -45.25
CA ARG A 25 -2.68 -5.17 -46.29
C ARG A 25 -2.93 -4.21 -47.46
N PRO A 26 -1.94 -3.45 -47.96
CA PRO A 26 -2.09 -2.76 -49.22
C PRO A 26 -2.21 -3.78 -50.36
N GLY A 27 -3.45 -4.05 -50.78
CA GLY A 27 -3.86 -4.44 -52.14
C GLY A 27 -3.39 -5.76 -52.77
N LEU A 28 -2.36 -6.44 -52.25
CA LEU A 28 -1.81 -7.66 -52.86
C LEU A 28 -1.98 -8.85 -51.93
N ARG A 29 -2.77 -9.85 -52.34
CA ARG A 29 -2.96 -11.12 -51.61
C ARG A 29 -1.64 -11.87 -51.35
N THR A 30 -0.56 -11.49 -52.02
CA THR A 30 0.79 -12.10 -52.00
C THR A 30 1.94 -11.09 -51.78
N GLY A 31 1.67 -9.89 -51.27
CA GLY A 31 2.69 -8.83 -51.08
C GLY A 31 3.41 -8.84 -49.71
N LEU A 32 4.54 -8.12 -49.63
CA LEU A 32 5.27 -7.87 -48.37
C LEU A 32 4.60 -6.76 -47.54
N MET A 33 4.78 -6.79 -46.21
CA MET A 33 4.42 -5.67 -45.34
C MET A 33 5.32 -4.47 -45.63
N LEU A 34 4.77 -3.26 -45.50
CA LEU A 34 5.48 -2.02 -45.76
C LEU A 34 5.73 -1.25 -44.46
N LEU A 35 6.87 -0.56 -44.37
CA LEU A 35 7.22 0.27 -43.21
C LEU A 35 6.27 1.46 -43.00
N GLN A 36 5.44 1.80 -43.99
CA GLN A 36 4.44 2.86 -43.89
C GLN A 36 3.17 2.44 -43.11
N ASP A 37 3.05 1.18 -42.67
CA ASP A 37 1.94 0.73 -41.84
C ASP A 37 2.09 1.25 -40.40
N ILE A 38 1.62 2.48 -40.19
CA ILE A 38 1.70 3.17 -38.89
C ILE A 38 0.87 2.45 -37.82
N GLN A 39 -0.29 1.89 -38.18
CA GLN A 39 -1.12 1.15 -37.23
C GLN A 39 -0.38 -0.06 -36.65
N LEU A 40 0.29 -0.84 -37.52
CA LEU A 40 1.12 -1.97 -37.11
C LEU A 40 2.26 -1.50 -36.18
N ILE A 41 2.99 -0.46 -36.58
CA ILE A 41 4.15 0.04 -35.84
C ILE A 41 3.74 0.55 -34.46
N GLU A 42 2.71 1.40 -34.37
CA GLU A 42 2.22 1.94 -33.10
C GLU A 42 1.72 0.82 -32.17
N THR A 43 0.94 -0.12 -32.70
CA THR A 43 0.41 -1.24 -31.92
C THR A 43 1.54 -2.07 -31.31
N LEU A 44 2.53 -2.46 -32.12
CA LEU A 44 3.68 -3.25 -31.65
C LEU A 44 4.57 -2.44 -30.70
N ALA A 45 4.79 -1.15 -30.98
CA ALA A 45 5.63 -0.29 -30.15
C ALA A 45 5.02 -0.08 -28.75
N HIS A 46 3.70 0.10 -28.65
CA HIS A 46 3.01 0.22 -27.38
C HIS A 46 2.97 -1.12 -26.63
N PHE A 47 2.65 -2.23 -27.32
CA PHE A 47 2.66 -3.57 -26.74
C PHE A 47 4.01 -3.91 -26.07
N ASN A 48 5.12 -3.58 -26.74
CA ASN A 48 6.47 -3.78 -26.23
C ASN A 48 6.79 -2.98 -24.95
N ARG A 49 5.94 -2.03 -24.56
CA ARG A 49 6.13 -1.12 -23.41
C ARG A 49 5.03 -1.22 -22.36
N GLU A 50 4.11 -2.18 -22.46
CA GLU A 50 3.03 -2.35 -21.48
C GLU A 50 3.51 -2.75 -20.07
N ARG A 51 4.70 -3.33 -19.96
CA ARG A 51 5.23 -3.84 -18.69
C ARG A 51 6.10 -2.79 -18.02
N ILE A 52 5.70 -2.37 -16.83
CA ILE A 52 6.54 -1.64 -15.87
C ILE A 52 7.15 -2.61 -14.85
N PRO A 53 8.24 -2.24 -14.15
CA PRO A 53 8.76 -3.05 -13.06
C PRO A 53 7.66 -3.37 -12.04
N LYS A 54 7.58 -4.63 -11.62
CA LYS A 54 6.70 -5.03 -10.51
C LYS A 54 7.23 -4.45 -9.19
N ARG A 55 6.41 -4.44 -8.14
CA ARG A 55 6.91 -4.14 -6.79
C ARG A 55 7.94 -5.22 -6.40
N VAL A 56 9.01 -4.82 -5.72
CA VAL A 56 10.10 -5.73 -5.30
C VAL A 56 9.57 -6.85 -4.41
N ALA A 57 8.73 -6.49 -3.43
CA ALA A 57 7.88 -7.39 -2.68
C ALA A 57 6.41 -6.96 -2.84
N HIS A 58 5.47 -7.82 -2.48
CA HIS A 58 4.04 -7.59 -2.64
C HIS A 58 3.60 -7.37 -4.09
N ALA A 59 4.15 -8.16 -5.01
CA ALA A 59 3.90 -8.01 -6.44
C ALA A 59 2.48 -8.44 -6.85
N SER A 60 2.02 -9.61 -6.39
CA SER A 60 0.64 -10.07 -6.62
C SER A 60 -0.32 -9.42 -5.61
N ALA A 61 -1.43 -8.89 -6.11
CA ALA A 61 -2.40 -8.17 -5.30
C ALA A 61 -3.71 -7.93 -6.03
N CYS A 62 -4.77 -7.80 -5.26
CA CYS A 62 -6.04 -7.21 -5.66
C CYS A 62 -6.27 -5.88 -4.92
N GLY A 63 -7.22 -5.08 -5.38
CA GLY A 63 -7.53 -3.80 -4.76
C GLY A 63 -8.93 -3.33 -5.10
N ALA A 64 -9.47 -2.47 -4.24
CA ALA A 64 -10.82 -1.95 -4.35
C ALA A 64 -10.88 -0.51 -3.83
N TRP A 65 -11.75 0.29 -4.46
CA TRP A 65 -12.14 1.59 -3.94
C TRP A 65 -13.23 1.43 -2.88
N GLY A 66 -13.27 2.32 -1.91
CA GLY A 66 -14.29 2.31 -0.85
C GLY A 66 -14.39 3.64 -0.11
N GLU A 67 -14.94 3.57 1.10
CA GLU A 67 -15.08 4.68 2.02
C GLU A 67 -14.59 4.28 3.42
N LEU A 68 -13.93 5.20 4.12
CA LEU A 68 -13.75 5.16 5.57
C LEU A 68 -14.84 6.04 6.19
N VAL A 69 -15.54 5.53 7.20
CA VAL A 69 -16.59 6.26 7.92
C VAL A 69 -16.25 6.31 9.40
N VAL A 70 -16.21 7.51 9.97
CA VAL A 70 -15.97 7.72 11.40
C VAL A 70 -17.23 7.36 12.18
N THR A 71 -17.15 6.36 13.06
CA THR A 71 -18.30 5.91 13.86
C THR A 71 -18.21 6.28 15.34
N HIS A 72 -17.01 6.61 15.82
CA HIS A 72 -16.75 6.96 17.22
C HIS A 72 -15.90 8.22 17.30
N ASP A 73 -16.17 9.06 18.30
CA ASP A 73 -15.41 10.30 18.50
C ASP A 73 -14.07 10.03 19.18
N ILE A 74 -12.98 10.31 18.45
CA ILE A 74 -11.60 10.29 18.95
C ILE A 74 -10.90 11.64 18.82
N SER A 75 -11.67 12.73 18.69
CA SER A 75 -11.14 14.10 18.51
C SER A 75 -10.30 14.61 19.69
N HIS A 76 -10.41 13.96 20.85
CA HIS A 76 -9.56 14.16 22.02
C HIS A 76 -8.15 13.55 21.86
N LEU A 77 -7.96 12.61 20.93
CA LEU A 77 -6.69 11.92 20.68
C LEU A 77 -5.93 12.50 19.49
N THR A 78 -6.63 13.04 18.50
CA THR A 78 -6.01 13.52 17.26
C THR A 78 -6.71 14.75 16.69
N SER A 79 -5.93 15.58 15.99
CA SER A 79 -6.45 16.67 15.14
C SER A 79 -6.64 16.28 13.68
N ALA A 80 -6.37 15.02 13.29
CA ALA A 80 -6.53 14.56 11.91
C ALA A 80 -8.01 14.55 11.50
N GLN A 81 -8.40 15.40 10.56
CA GLN A 81 -9.82 15.69 10.29
C GLN A 81 -10.58 14.45 9.81
N PHE A 82 -9.95 13.61 8.97
CA PHE A 82 -10.55 12.39 8.43
C PHE A 82 -10.86 11.31 9.49
N LEU A 83 -10.36 11.48 10.73
CA LEU A 83 -10.63 10.62 11.88
C LEU A 83 -11.57 11.26 12.91
N THR A 84 -12.04 12.49 12.66
CA THR A 84 -12.85 13.26 13.62
C THR A 84 -14.19 13.66 13.02
N GLY A 85 -15.19 13.87 13.90
CA GLY A 85 -16.57 14.09 13.49
C GLY A 85 -17.25 12.78 13.11
N ILE A 86 -18.16 12.30 13.95
CA ILE A 86 -18.94 11.09 13.65
C ILE A 86 -19.75 11.31 12.37
N GLY A 87 -19.69 10.33 11.46
CA GLY A 87 -20.30 10.40 10.13
C GLY A 87 -19.41 10.97 9.04
N THR A 88 -18.23 11.52 9.38
CA THR A 88 -17.23 11.95 8.39
C THR A 88 -16.86 10.77 7.49
N LYS A 89 -16.92 11.00 6.18
CA LYS A 89 -16.58 10.03 5.15
C LYS A 89 -15.35 10.45 4.38
N SER A 90 -14.46 9.51 4.09
CA SER A 90 -13.31 9.74 3.23
C SER A 90 -13.19 8.63 2.21
N LYS A 91 -12.93 9.00 0.95
CA LYS A 91 -12.69 8.03 -0.13
C LYS A 91 -11.43 7.23 0.19
N THR A 92 -11.42 5.94 -0.12
CA THR A 92 -10.26 5.06 0.10
C THR A 92 -9.92 4.20 -1.10
N LEU A 93 -8.66 3.77 -1.17
CA LEU A 93 -8.17 2.74 -2.08
C LEU A 93 -7.41 1.70 -1.26
N ALA A 94 -7.98 0.50 -1.16
CA ALA A 94 -7.35 -0.65 -0.53
C ALA A 94 -6.56 -1.46 -1.56
N ARG A 95 -5.42 -2.01 -1.15
CA ARG A 95 -4.66 -2.99 -1.92
C ARG A 95 -4.13 -4.08 -1.00
N ILE A 96 -4.52 -5.32 -1.30
CA ILE A 96 -4.26 -6.50 -0.50
C ILE A 96 -3.42 -7.46 -1.34
N SER A 97 -2.35 -8.00 -0.77
CA SER A 97 -1.28 -8.63 -1.56
C SER A 97 -0.67 -9.84 -0.86
N THR A 98 -0.07 -10.76 -1.59
CA THR A 98 0.98 -11.64 -1.05
C THR A 98 2.27 -10.82 -0.84
N VAL A 99 3.40 -11.41 -0.43
CA VAL A 99 4.67 -10.71 -0.19
C VAL A 99 5.79 -11.21 -1.10
N GLY A 100 6.19 -12.47 -0.96
CA GLY A 100 7.43 -12.98 -1.55
C GLY A 100 7.31 -13.20 -3.06
N PRO A 101 6.26 -13.89 -3.52
CA PRO A 101 6.20 -14.26 -4.93
C PRO A 101 5.91 -13.12 -5.91
N GLY A 102 6.24 -13.39 -7.19
CA GLY A 102 6.03 -12.46 -8.29
C GLY A 102 4.56 -12.24 -8.65
N ARG A 103 4.31 -11.33 -9.61
CA ARG A 103 2.95 -10.93 -10.03
C ARG A 103 2.06 -12.09 -10.51
N GLY A 104 2.63 -13.15 -11.06
CA GLY A 104 1.88 -14.31 -11.57
C GLY A 104 1.85 -15.51 -10.61
N ALA A 105 2.12 -15.29 -9.33
CA ALA A 105 2.02 -16.33 -8.33
C ALA A 105 0.58 -16.45 -7.80
N ALA A 106 0.20 -17.65 -7.41
CA ALA A 106 -1.13 -17.92 -6.89
C ALA A 106 -1.44 -17.14 -5.60
N ASP A 107 -2.70 -16.75 -5.45
CA ASP A 107 -3.23 -15.99 -4.32
C ASP A 107 -3.33 -16.80 -3.02
N THR A 108 -3.44 -18.13 -3.11
CA THR A 108 -3.62 -19.06 -1.99
C THR A 108 -2.33 -19.56 -1.37
N ILE A 109 -1.18 -19.13 -1.89
CA ILE A 109 0.11 -19.53 -1.32
C ILE A 109 0.22 -19.16 0.16
N ARG A 110 1.03 -19.93 0.86
CA ARG A 110 1.41 -19.66 2.23
C ARG A 110 2.23 -18.38 2.30
N ASP A 111 1.65 -17.28 2.77
CA ASP A 111 2.35 -15.99 2.80
C ASP A 111 1.70 -14.97 3.77
N VAL A 112 2.44 -13.94 4.15
CA VAL A 112 1.86 -12.77 4.81
C VAL A 112 0.98 -12.09 3.78
N ARG A 113 -0.13 -11.52 4.22
CA ARG A 113 -0.91 -10.64 3.36
C ARG A 113 -0.58 -9.18 3.65
N GLY A 114 -0.11 -8.42 2.67
CA GLY A 114 -0.05 -6.97 2.79
C GLY A 114 -1.45 -6.37 2.79
N TRP A 115 -1.71 -5.36 3.62
CA TRP A 115 -3.05 -4.78 3.84
C TRP A 115 -3.07 -3.25 3.66
N SER A 116 -2.61 -2.74 2.52
CA SER A 116 -2.50 -1.28 2.36
C SER A 116 -3.84 -0.57 2.14
N LEU A 117 -4.02 0.60 2.77
CA LEU A 117 -5.17 1.48 2.62
C LEU A 117 -4.69 2.93 2.44
N LYS A 118 -5.03 3.53 1.29
CA LYS A 118 -4.89 4.96 1.05
C LYS A 118 -6.20 5.64 1.39
N VAL A 119 -6.15 6.69 2.21
CA VAL A 119 -7.29 7.55 2.54
C VAL A 119 -7.07 8.91 1.89
N PHE A 120 -8.02 9.33 1.07
CA PHE A 120 -7.98 10.63 0.40
C PHE A 120 -8.66 11.65 1.32
N THR A 121 -7.90 12.62 1.82
CA THR A 121 -8.37 13.61 2.78
C THR A 121 -8.15 15.03 2.24
N GLU A 122 -8.89 15.98 2.77
CA GLU A 122 -8.71 17.41 2.48
C GLU A 122 -7.35 17.95 2.98
N GLU A 123 -6.67 17.22 3.87
CA GLU A 123 -5.35 17.54 4.40
C GLU A 123 -4.21 16.82 3.63
N GLY A 124 -4.55 16.16 2.51
CA GLY A 124 -3.64 15.34 1.72
C GLY A 124 -3.92 13.84 1.88
N ASN A 125 -3.17 13.01 1.14
CA ASN A 125 -3.36 11.56 1.21
C ASN A 125 -2.69 10.98 2.45
N GLN A 126 -3.45 10.23 3.25
CA GLN A 126 -2.93 9.44 4.37
C GLN A 126 -2.84 7.97 3.96
N ASP A 127 -1.62 7.43 3.96
CA ASP A 127 -1.37 6.03 3.64
C ASP A 127 -1.16 5.21 4.92
N PHE A 128 -2.02 4.20 5.12
CA PHE A 128 -1.78 3.12 6.07
C PHE A 128 -1.24 1.93 5.30
N VAL A 129 -0.07 1.42 5.68
CA VAL A 129 0.56 0.27 5.02
C VAL A 129 0.76 -0.90 6.00
N PRO A 130 -0.33 -1.45 6.59
CA PRO A 130 -0.29 -2.58 7.51
C PRO A 130 -0.08 -3.93 6.79
N ASN A 131 0.07 -4.97 7.59
CA ASN A 131 0.08 -6.38 7.16
C ASN A 131 -1.04 -7.16 7.84
N GLY A 132 -1.26 -8.39 7.39
CA GLY A 132 -2.19 -9.38 7.93
C GLY A 132 -1.84 -9.89 9.32
N ILE A 133 -0.65 -9.54 9.81
CA ILE A 133 -0.08 -9.97 11.08
C ILE A 133 0.30 -8.74 11.93
N PRO A 134 0.16 -8.81 13.28
CA PRO A 134 0.41 -7.67 14.17
C PRO A 134 1.88 -7.42 14.50
N VAL A 135 2.78 -8.33 14.10
CA VAL A 135 4.23 -8.27 14.31
C VAL A 135 4.96 -8.50 12.99
N PHE A 136 6.28 -8.33 12.98
CA PHE A 136 7.11 -8.58 11.80
C PHE A 136 8.38 -9.35 12.18
N PHE A 137 9.02 -9.97 11.19
CA PHE A 137 10.12 -10.93 11.39
C PHE A 137 11.42 -10.31 11.90
N ILE A 138 11.59 -9.00 11.76
CA ILE A 138 12.82 -8.28 12.10
C ILE A 138 12.48 -6.95 12.76
N ARG A 139 13.40 -6.48 13.63
CA ARG A 139 13.36 -5.16 14.27
C ARG A 139 14.52 -4.25 13.85
N ASP A 140 15.34 -4.71 12.92
CA ASP A 140 16.48 -3.99 12.36
C ASP A 140 16.31 -3.82 10.83
N PRO A 141 16.22 -2.58 10.32
CA PRO A 141 15.92 -2.33 8.91
C PRO A 141 17.02 -2.83 7.96
N VAL A 142 18.28 -2.91 8.40
CA VAL A 142 19.37 -3.38 7.52
C VAL A 142 19.19 -4.85 7.13
N LYS A 143 18.44 -5.62 7.93
CA LYS A 143 18.15 -7.04 7.68
C LYS A 143 17.00 -7.24 6.69
N PHE A 144 16.25 -6.19 6.33
CA PHE A 144 15.07 -6.31 5.46
C PHE A 144 15.39 -6.83 4.04
N PRO A 145 16.46 -6.37 3.35
CA PRO A 145 16.82 -6.95 2.05
C PRO A 145 17.18 -8.43 2.14
N SER A 146 17.95 -8.83 3.16
CA SER A 146 18.32 -10.24 3.37
C SER A 146 17.12 -11.11 3.68
N LEU A 147 16.20 -10.62 4.52
CA LEU A 147 14.92 -11.28 4.79
C LEU A 147 14.17 -11.51 3.48
N ASN A 148 13.91 -10.48 2.67
CA ASN A 148 13.12 -10.70 1.44
C ASN A 148 13.83 -11.63 0.45
N ARG A 149 15.15 -11.49 0.28
CA ARG A 149 15.93 -12.38 -0.59
C ARG A 149 15.84 -13.84 -0.17
N SER A 150 15.78 -14.13 1.13
CA SER A 150 15.63 -15.51 1.62
C SER A 150 14.26 -16.13 1.30
N HIS A 151 13.26 -15.32 0.93
CA HIS A 151 11.92 -15.75 0.54
C HIS A 151 11.71 -15.70 -0.98
N GLU A 152 12.69 -15.19 -1.71
CA GLU A 152 12.68 -15.15 -3.15
C GLU A 152 13.38 -16.39 -3.71
N ARG A 153 13.87 -16.29 -4.95
CA ARG A 153 14.47 -17.38 -5.68
C ARG A 153 15.97 -17.43 -5.38
N ASP A 154 16.47 -18.65 -5.17
CA ASP A 154 17.89 -18.93 -5.09
C ASP A 154 18.60 -18.41 -6.37
N PRO A 155 19.73 -17.69 -6.24
CA PRO A 155 20.36 -17.03 -7.37
C PRO A 155 20.96 -17.99 -8.42
N ALA A 156 21.29 -19.23 -8.05
CA ALA A 156 21.88 -20.19 -8.99
C ALA A 156 20.82 -20.98 -9.75
N THR A 157 19.78 -21.42 -9.06
CA THR A 157 18.74 -22.31 -9.59
C THR A 157 17.48 -21.58 -10.03
N ASN A 158 17.30 -20.34 -9.57
CA ASN A 158 16.05 -19.59 -9.67
C ASN A 158 14.85 -20.35 -9.06
N CYS A 159 15.10 -21.32 -8.16
CA CYS A 159 14.08 -22.08 -7.43
C CYS A 159 13.85 -21.47 -6.05
N THR A 160 12.70 -21.74 -5.45
CA THR A 160 12.43 -21.38 -4.05
C THR A 160 13.21 -22.30 -3.11
N SER A 161 13.92 -21.75 -2.12
CA SER A 161 14.86 -22.52 -1.29
C SER A 161 14.31 -23.04 0.05
N ALA A 162 13.20 -22.52 0.56
CA ALA A 162 12.44 -23.11 1.68
C ALA A 162 11.08 -22.40 1.87
N THR A 163 10.08 -23.15 2.36
CA THR A 163 8.76 -22.65 2.78
C THR A 163 8.86 -21.94 4.12
N ILE A 164 8.24 -20.77 4.24
CA ILE A 164 7.99 -20.13 5.54
C ILE A 164 6.55 -20.39 5.90
N ASP A 165 6.33 -20.82 7.14
CA ASP A 165 5.01 -21.09 7.64
C ASP A 165 4.24 -19.78 7.91
N ARG A 166 3.29 -19.42 7.04
CA ARG A 166 2.51 -18.17 7.04
C ARG A 166 1.03 -18.51 6.82
N GLY A 167 0.10 -17.62 7.13
CA GLY A 167 -1.33 -17.92 6.97
C GLY A 167 -1.74 -18.22 5.52
N THR A 168 -2.73 -19.09 5.36
CA THR A 168 -3.43 -19.43 4.10
C THR A 168 -4.89 -18.94 4.19
N PRO A 169 -5.14 -17.62 4.20
CA PRO A 169 -6.51 -17.10 4.30
C PRO A 169 -7.35 -17.60 3.13
N LYS A 170 -8.63 -17.94 3.38
CA LYS A 170 -9.57 -18.42 2.34
C LYS A 170 -9.90 -17.34 1.30
N SER A 171 -9.82 -16.07 1.71
CA SER A 171 -10.04 -14.91 0.86
C SER A 171 -9.36 -13.69 1.49
N VAL A 172 -8.95 -12.75 0.65
CA VAL A 172 -8.48 -11.42 1.09
C VAL A 172 -9.53 -10.67 1.93
N ARG A 173 -10.83 -10.93 1.76
CA ARG A 173 -11.89 -10.28 2.55
C ARG A 173 -11.89 -10.71 4.02
N LEU A 174 -11.28 -11.85 4.34
CA LEU A 174 -11.22 -12.40 5.69
C LEU A 174 -9.91 -12.02 6.42
N VAL A 175 -9.05 -11.23 5.79
CA VAL A 175 -7.77 -10.85 6.38
C VAL A 175 -7.96 -9.61 7.24
N ASN A 176 -7.54 -9.70 8.51
CA ASN A 176 -7.41 -8.53 9.37
C ASN A 176 -6.19 -7.68 8.94
N GLY A 177 -6.24 -6.37 9.10
CA GLY A 177 -5.07 -5.49 8.93
C GLY A 177 -4.52 -5.01 10.27
N TYR A 178 -3.20 -4.98 10.42
CA TYR A 178 -2.54 -4.49 11.63
C TYR A 178 -1.38 -3.56 11.29
N SER A 179 -1.33 -2.40 11.94
CA SER A 179 -0.30 -1.38 11.70
C SER A 179 1.12 -1.93 11.83
N GLY A 180 1.30 -2.97 12.65
CA GLY A 180 2.59 -3.59 12.99
C GLY A 180 3.41 -2.64 13.86
N HIS A 181 3.73 -1.47 13.33
CA HIS A 181 4.41 -0.39 14.02
C HIS A 181 3.49 0.35 14.99
N THR A 182 4.13 0.96 15.98
CA THR A 182 3.51 1.97 16.84
C THR A 182 3.55 3.32 16.13
N TYR A 183 2.44 4.05 16.17
CA TYR A 183 2.32 5.42 15.66
C TYR A 183 2.01 6.36 16.82
N LYS A 184 1.96 7.66 16.55
CA LYS A 184 1.52 8.68 17.48
C LYS A 184 0.25 9.31 16.94
N LEU A 185 -0.83 9.35 17.73
CA LEU A 185 -1.94 10.28 17.54
C LEU A 185 -1.70 11.49 18.40
N THR A 186 -1.93 12.67 17.85
CA THR A 186 -1.44 13.90 18.46
C THR A 186 -2.48 15.02 18.33
N LYS A 187 -2.68 15.80 19.42
CA LYS A 187 -3.74 16.78 19.62
C LYS A 187 -3.28 17.87 20.58
N ASP A 188 -3.41 19.13 20.19
CA ASP A 188 -3.14 20.31 21.03
C ASP A 188 -1.78 20.29 21.74
N GLY A 189 -0.74 19.73 21.08
CA GLY A 189 0.58 19.57 21.68
C GLY A 189 0.70 18.41 22.69
N SER A 190 -0.27 17.49 22.72
CA SER A 190 -0.21 16.18 23.42
C SER A 190 -0.30 14.98 22.45
N PHE A 191 0.24 13.79 22.80
CA PHE A 191 0.25 12.60 21.95
C PHE A 191 0.04 11.35 22.75
N HIS A 192 -0.54 10.36 22.09
CA HIS A 192 -0.64 8.99 22.55
C HIS A 192 0.03 8.07 21.54
N TYR A 193 0.79 7.09 22.04
CA TYR A 193 1.26 6.00 21.21
C TYR A 193 0.08 5.10 20.87
N VAL A 194 0.00 4.66 19.61
CA VAL A 194 -1.13 3.85 19.13
C VAL A 194 -0.71 2.70 18.23
N LYS A 195 -1.54 1.66 18.19
CA LYS A 195 -1.58 0.67 17.11
C LYS A 195 -2.94 0.74 16.41
N PHE A 196 -2.96 0.56 15.09
CA PHE A 196 -4.20 0.49 14.31
C PHE A 196 -4.53 -0.96 13.96
N HIS A 197 -5.79 -1.35 14.13
CA HIS A 197 -6.29 -2.70 13.90
C HIS A 197 -7.55 -2.63 13.04
N LEU A 198 -7.47 -3.11 11.81
CA LEU A 198 -8.60 -3.27 10.89
C LEU A 198 -9.12 -4.69 11.04
N LYS A 199 -10.25 -4.88 11.70
CA LYS A 199 -10.85 -6.20 11.93
C LYS A 199 -11.89 -6.48 10.85
N SER A 200 -11.76 -7.59 10.13
CA SER A 200 -12.74 -7.95 9.10
C SER A 200 -14.08 -8.25 9.76
N ASP A 201 -15.14 -7.62 9.27
CA ASP A 201 -16.50 -7.90 9.75
C ASP A 201 -17.06 -9.20 9.15
N GLN A 202 -16.32 -9.83 8.23
CA GLN A 202 -16.69 -11.09 7.59
C GLN A 202 -16.09 -12.29 8.33
N GLY A 203 -15.27 -12.05 9.35
CA GLY A 203 -14.52 -13.08 10.06
C GLY A 203 -13.06 -13.15 9.62
N ASN A 204 -12.31 -14.06 10.26
CA ASN A 204 -10.89 -14.27 9.99
C ASN A 204 -10.61 -15.77 9.89
N GLU A 205 -10.72 -16.31 8.67
CA GLU A 205 -10.64 -17.74 8.40
C GLU A 205 -9.48 -18.09 7.47
N ASN A 206 -8.80 -19.17 7.83
CA ASN A 206 -7.76 -19.79 7.04
C ASN A 206 -8.24 -21.14 6.49
N SER A 207 -7.57 -21.61 5.45
CA SER A 207 -7.67 -22.97 4.93
C SER A 207 -6.59 -23.84 5.60
N THR A 208 -6.98 -24.99 6.14
CA THR A 208 -6.09 -25.91 6.86
C THR A 208 -5.67 -27.13 6.04
N ASP A 209 -6.39 -27.42 4.95
CA ASP A 209 -6.26 -28.67 4.21
C ASP A 209 -5.44 -28.48 2.91
N GLU A 210 -5.41 -29.47 2.02
CA GLU A 210 -4.73 -29.40 0.71
C GLU A 210 -5.36 -28.37 -0.28
N GLU A 211 -6.50 -27.78 0.10
CA GLU A 211 -7.27 -26.87 -0.74
C GLU A 211 -6.49 -25.65 -1.27
N PRO A 212 -5.64 -24.95 -0.49
CA PRO A 212 -4.81 -23.86 -1.00
C PRO A 212 -3.85 -24.32 -2.10
N ALA A 213 -3.27 -25.51 -1.96
CA ALA A 213 -2.37 -26.09 -2.95
C ALA A 213 -3.14 -26.46 -4.23
N ARG A 214 -4.35 -27.03 -4.09
CA ARG A 214 -5.24 -27.31 -5.22
C ARG A 214 -5.63 -26.02 -5.96
N LEU A 215 -6.11 -25.01 -5.23
CA LEU A 215 -6.49 -23.70 -5.79
C LEU A 215 -5.31 -22.99 -6.45
N ALA A 216 -4.10 -23.12 -5.91
CA ALA A 216 -2.93 -22.55 -6.55
C ALA A 216 -2.67 -23.10 -7.96
N GLY A 217 -3.10 -24.35 -8.23
CA GLY A 217 -2.99 -24.98 -9.55
C GLY A 217 -4.18 -24.74 -10.47
N VAL A 218 -5.41 -24.64 -9.94
CA VAL A 218 -6.64 -24.55 -10.77
C VAL A 218 -7.21 -23.15 -10.92
N ASP A 219 -7.02 -22.29 -9.91
CA ASP A 219 -7.54 -20.92 -9.86
C ASP A 219 -6.55 -20.02 -9.09
N PRO A 220 -5.40 -19.68 -9.70
CA PRO A 220 -4.35 -18.92 -9.02
C PRO A 220 -4.78 -17.48 -8.68
N ASP A 221 -5.83 -16.96 -9.28
CA ASP A 221 -6.35 -15.59 -9.06
C ASP A 221 -7.62 -15.59 -8.19
N ASN A 222 -7.88 -16.68 -7.44
CA ASN A 222 -9.14 -16.91 -6.74
C ASN A 222 -9.53 -15.76 -5.79
N HIS A 223 -8.57 -15.15 -5.08
CA HIS A 223 -8.87 -14.08 -4.13
C HIS A 223 -9.21 -12.78 -4.86
N ALA A 224 -8.53 -12.50 -5.99
CA ALA A 224 -8.88 -11.37 -6.84
C ALA A 224 -10.29 -11.54 -7.45
N ALA A 225 -10.61 -12.73 -7.96
CA ALA A 225 -11.93 -13.06 -8.49
C ALA A 225 -13.01 -12.96 -7.41
N ASP A 226 -12.79 -13.55 -6.23
CA ASP A 226 -13.71 -13.48 -5.10
C ASP A 226 -14.01 -12.04 -4.66
N LEU A 227 -12.99 -11.19 -4.53
CA LEU A 227 -13.17 -9.78 -4.17
C LEU A 227 -13.98 -9.03 -5.24
N TYR A 228 -13.63 -9.21 -6.51
CA TYR A 228 -14.33 -8.57 -7.63
C TYR A 228 -15.81 -8.98 -7.66
N ASP A 229 -16.08 -10.27 -7.61
CA ASP A 229 -17.43 -10.83 -7.69
C ASP A 229 -18.33 -10.34 -6.56
N HIS A 230 -17.80 -10.30 -5.33
CA HIS A 230 -18.55 -9.82 -4.18
C HIS A 230 -18.95 -8.35 -4.36
N ILE A 231 -18.01 -7.50 -4.77
CA ILE A 231 -18.27 -6.08 -5.03
C ILE A 231 -19.25 -5.91 -6.19
N ALA A 232 -19.07 -6.64 -7.29
CA ALA A 232 -19.94 -6.59 -8.47
C ALA A 232 -21.38 -7.02 -8.15
N LYS A 233 -21.56 -7.95 -7.20
CA LYS A 233 -22.86 -8.43 -6.70
C LYS A 233 -23.44 -7.55 -5.57
N GLY A 234 -22.82 -6.42 -5.23
CA GLY A 234 -23.27 -5.51 -4.17
C GLY A 234 -23.02 -6.02 -2.74
N LYS A 235 -22.23 -7.09 -2.56
CA LYS A 235 -21.83 -7.66 -1.27
C LYS A 235 -20.51 -7.03 -0.83
N PHE A 236 -20.55 -5.77 -0.41
CA PHE A 236 -19.34 -5.02 -0.09
C PHE A 236 -18.68 -5.53 1.20
N PRO A 237 -17.39 -5.93 1.17
CA PRO A 237 -16.67 -6.27 2.39
C PRO A 237 -16.36 -5.02 3.22
N SER A 238 -16.35 -5.15 4.54
CA SER A 238 -16.08 -4.07 5.49
C SER A 238 -15.11 -4.49 6.60
N TRP A 239 -14.41 -3.51 7.16
CA TRP A 239 -13.53 -3.70 8.30
C TRP A 239 -13.81 -2.63 9.34
N THR A 240 -13.93 -3.03 10.59
CA THR A 240 -13.97 -2.10 11.71
C THR A 240 -12.56 -1.70 12.13
N LEU A 241 -12.26 -0.39 12.06
CA LEU A 241 -10.99 0.18 12.50
C LEU A 241 -11.01 0.44 14.02
N TYR A 242 -10.09 -0.21 14.73
CA TYR A 242 -9.82 -0.02 16.15
C TYR A 242 -8.44 0.59 16.37
N ILE A 243 -8.28 1.24 17.54
CA ILE A 243 -7.04 1.87 17.97
C ILE A 243 -6.72 1.36 19.36
N GLN A 244 -5.54 0.77 19.54
CA GLN A 244 -5.00 0.47 20.86
C GLN A 244 -4.20 1.67 21.34
N LEU A 245 -4.53 2.21 22.52
CA LEU A 245 -3.85 3.34 23.14
C LEU A 245 -2.76 2.87 24.09
N ILE A 246 -1.60 3.52 24.03
CA ILE A 246 -0.45 3.35 24.91
C ILE A 246 -0.13 4.73 25.51
N PHE A 247 -0.26 4.86 26.83
CA PHE A 247 -0.13 6.14 27.53
C PHE A 247 1.33 6.60 27.61
N ASN A 248 1.60 7.84 27.17
CA ASN A 248 2.83 8.57 27.42
C ASN A 248 2.53 10.09 27.44
N LYS A 249 3.38 10.93 28.06
CA LYS A 249 3.26 12.40 28.09
C LYS A 249 4.27 13.06 27.13
N ASN A 250 3.91 14.24 26.59
CA ASN A 250 4.68 15.23 25.75
C ASN A 250 4.38 15.13 24.24
N ALA A 251 4.17 16.23 23.47
CA ALA A 251 3.85 16.12 22.02
C ALA A 251 3.74 17.36 21.06
N ILE A 252 3.20 17.08 19.83
CA ILE A 252 2.78 17.89 18.65
C ILE A 252 1.30 17.53 18.27
N SER A 253 0.76 17.89 17.07
CA SER A 253 -0.63 17.66 16.58
C SER A 253 -0.68 16.91 15.20
N GLY A 254 -1.68 16.04 14.96
CA GLY A 254 -1.78 15.11 13.80
C GLY A 254 -1.50 13.60 14.05
N ILE A 255 -1.03 12.88 13.02
CA ILE A 255 -0.50 11.49 13.11
C ILE A 255 1.01 11.54 12.83
N ALA A 256 1.83 10.88 13.64
CA ALA A 256 3.28 10.87 13.45
C ALA A 256 3.90 9.46 13.63
N PRO A 257 5.05 9.17 13.00
CA PRO A 257 5.78 7.93 13.26
C PRO A 257 6.37 7.89 14.68
N SER A 258 6.49 6.68 15.24
CA SER A 258 7.29 6.44 16.45
C SER A 258 8.77 6.26 16.11
N ALA A 259 9.61 6.07 17.13
CA ALA A 259 11.04 5.77 16.99
C ALA A 259 11.34 4.32 16.56
N ASP A 260 10.36 3.55 16.09
CA ASP A 260 10.56 2.21 15.53
C ASP A 260 11.53 2.27 14.31
N PRO A 261 12.72 1.63 14.37
CA PRO A 261 13.72 1.72 13.31
C PRO A 261 13.23 1.20 11.96
N ILE A 262 12.37 0.18 11.95
CA ILE A 262 11.76 -0.33 10.72
C ILE A 262 10.82 0.73 10.14
N LEU A 263 9.96 1.34 10.96
CA LEU A 263 9.05 2.38 10.50
C LEU A 263 9.82 3.58 9.92
N GLN A 264 10.89 4.00 10.58
CA GLN A 264 11.75 5.10 10.12
C GLN A 264 12.37 4.80 8.75
N ALA A 265 12.93 3.61 8.56
CA ALA A 265 13.49 3.19 7.27
C ALA A 265 12.43 3.12 6.15
N ARG A 266 11.20 2.70 6.48
CA ARG A 266 10.08 2.63 5.53
C ARG A 266 9.67 4.01 5.00
N MET A 267 9.81 5.08 5.79
CA MET A 267 9.49 6.45 5.35
C MET A 267 10.35 6.88 4.16
N PHE A 268 11.60 6.40 4.09
CA PHE A 268 12.48 6.57 2.95
C PHE A 268 12.16 5.58 1.82
N ALA A 269 12.18 4.28 2.13
CA ALA A 269 12.22 3.21 1.12
C ALA A 269 11.02 3.20 0.16
N TYR A 270 9.82 3.51 0.65
CA TYR A 270 8.61 3.47 -0.19
C TYR A 270 8.59 4.56 -1.25
N ARG A 271 9.03 5.78 -0.92
CA ARG A 271 9.07 6.89 -1.89
C ARG A 271 10.16 6.65 -2.93
N ASP A 272 11.31 6.12 -2.50
CA ASP A 272 12.42 5.77 -3.37
C ASP A 272 12.02 4.73 -4.43
N THR A 273 11.49 3.57 -4.01
CA THR A 273 11.12 2.50 -4.96
C THR A 273 10.02 2.90 -5.94
N VAL A 274 9.10 3.80 -5.54
CA VAL A 274 8.02 4.25 -6.41
C VAL A 274 8.52 5.18 -7.51
N ARG A 275 9.53 6.03 -7.22
CA ARG A 275 10.18 6.88 -8.23
C ARG A 275 10.84 6.04 -9.33
N TYR A 276 11.54 4.97 -8.94
CA TYR A 276 12.14 4.04 -9.89
C TYR A 276 11.08 3.26 -10.69
N ARG A 277 10.05 2.76 -10.02
CA ARG A 277 9.09 1.82 -10.60
C ARG A 277 8.04 2.47 -11.49
N LEU A 278 7.59 3.66 -11.11
CA LEU A 278 6.54 4.38 -11.83
C LEU A 278 7.17 5.53 -12.59
N ASP A 279 7.51 6.59 -11.86
CA ASP A 279 8.14 7.80 -12.35
C ASP A 279 8.39 8.75 -11.17
N VAL A 280 9.24 9.77 -11.33
CA VAL A 280 9.41 10.83 -10.32
C VAL A 280 8.12 11.62 -10.07
N ASN A 281 7.27 11.76 -11.09
CA ASN A 281 5.96 12.40 -11.06
C ASN A 281 4.80 11.43 -10.71
N TYR A 282 5.07 10.27 -10.11
CA TYR A 282 4.04 9.25 -9.79
C TYR A 282 2.82 9.77 -9.01
N GLN A 283 2.98 10.87 -8.26
CA GLN A 283 1.91 11.49 -7.48
C GLN A 283 0.84 12.14 -8.37
N GLN A 284 1.16 12.46 -9.63
CA GLN A 284 0.23 13.05 -10.58
C GLN A 284 -0.75 12.02 -11.16
N LEU A 285 -0.43 10.72 -11.07
CA LEU A 285 -1.30 9.63 -11.54
C LEU A 285 -2.67 9.68 -10.83
N PRO A 286 -3.80 9.48 -11.53
CA PRO A 286 -5.14 9.69 -10.97
C PRO A 286 -5.42 8.93 -9.66
N CYS A 287 -4.89 7.72 -9.50
CA CYS A 287 -5.06 6.91 -8.29
C CYS A 287 -4.14 7.30 -7.12
N ASN A 288 -3.12 8.12 -7.37
CA ASN A 288 -2.17 8.60 -6.35
C ASN A 288 -2.39 10.07 -6.00
N ARG A 289 -3.05 10.84 -6.87
CA ARG A 289 -3.25 12.28 -6.74
C ARG A 289 -4.07 12.60 -5.49
N PRO A 290 -3.63 13.54 -4.64
CA PRO A 290 -4.45 14.07 -3.57
C PRO A 290 -5.74 14.69 -4.09
N VAL A 291 -6.79 14.67 -3.26
CA VAL A 291 -8.03 15.42 -3.54
C VAL A 291 -7.84 16.91 -3.25
N SER A 292 -7.01 17.22 -2.25
CA SER A 292 -6.61 18.58 -1.92
C SER A 292 -5.73 19.20 -3.01
N GLN A 293 -5.75 20.53 -3.08
CA GLN A 293 -4.90 21.28 -4.01
C GLN A 293 -3.42 21.03 -3.68
N VAL A 294 -2.66 20.60 -4.69
CA VAL A 294 -1.20 20.44 -4.60
C VAL A 294 -0.56 21.68 -5.22
N TYR A 295 0.18 22.43 -4.40
CA TYR A 295 1.01 23.55 -4.84
C TYR A 295 2.42 23.40 -4.28
N SER A 296 3.31 22.84 -5.09
CA SER A 296 4.72 22.60 -4.74
C SER A 296 5.61 23.12 -5.87
N PRO A 297 5.75 24.45 -6.03
CA PRO A 297 6.43 25.05 -7.18
C PRO A 297 7.93 24.74 -7.24
N TYR A 298 8.52 24.18 -6.19
CA TYR A 298 9.91 23.69 -6.20
C TYR A 298 10.06 22.26 -6.78
N GLN A 299 8.96 21.61 -7.15
CA GLN A 299 8.94 20.31 -7.83
C GLN A 299 8.35 20.48 -9.22
N CYS A 300 9.20 20.90 -10.16
CA CYS A 300 8.84 21.09 -11.56
C CYS A 300 9.51 20.05 -12.47
N ASP A 301 9.03 20.00 -13.71
CA ASP A 301 9.61 19.31 -14.86
C ASP A 301 9.59 17.77 -14.78
N GLU A 302 10.63 17.17 -15.35
CA GLU A 302 10.87 15.74 -15.47
C GLU A 302 9.89 14.97 -16.37
N PHE A 303 10.19 13.69 -16.56
CA PHE A 303 9.43 12.79 -17.42
C PHE A 303 7.95 12.74 -17.00
N ALA A 304 7.06 12.64 -17.99
CA ALA A 304 5.62 12.43 -17.82
C ALA A 304 4.89 13.40 -16.86
N ALA A 305 5.34 14.66 -16.75
CA ALA A 305 4.57 15.71 -16.08
C ALA A 305 3.25 15.99 -16.82
N ILE A 306 2.12 15.88 -16.13
CA ILE A 306 0.75 16.01 -16.68
C ILE A 306 -0.11 17.04 -15.94
N ASN A 307 0.44 17.73 -14.95
CA ASN A 307 -0.25 18.73 -14.13
C ASN A 307 -0.12 20.18 -14.64
N GLY A 308 0.44 20.39 -15.84
CA GLY A 308 0.70 21.72 -16.39
C GLY A 308 1.94 22.43 -15.81
N ASN A 309 2.69 21.77 -14.92
CA ASN A 309 3.99 22.21 -14.41
C ASN A 309 4.01 23.63 -13.80
N TYR A 310 2.90 24.04 -13.19
CA TYR A 310 2.69 25.39 -12.62
C TYR A 310 2.84 26.56 -13.61
N GLY A 311 2.97 26.28 -14.93
CA GLY A 311 3.04 27.32 -15.96
C GLY A 311 4.22 28.29 -15.75
N PRO A 312 3.98 29.61 -15.77
CA PRO A 312 5.01 30.62 -15.58
C PRO A 312 5.31 30.95 -14.11
N ASP A 313 4.73 30.23 -13.15
CA ASP A 313 4.97 30.49 -11.73
C ASP A 313 6.47 30.31 -11.39
N PRO A 314 7.02 31.14 -10.49
CA PRO A 314 8.39 30.95 -10.01
C PRO A 314 8.58 29.59 -9.35
N ASN A 315 9.65 28.89 -9.69
CA ASN A 315 9.96 27.55 -9.16
C ASN A 315 10.63 27.57 -7.76
N TYR A 316 10.48 28.66 -7.02
CA TYR A 316 11.04 28.86 -5.69
C TYR A 316 10.02 29.53 -4.78
N VAL A 317 10.06 29.19 -3.49
CA VAL A 317 9.18 29.76 -2.46
C VAL A 317 9.91 30.83 -1.65
N SER A 318 9.15 31.66 -0.94
CA SER A 318 9.67 32.69 -0.02
C SER A 318 10.35 33.90 -0.68
N SER A 319 9.93 34.24 -1.89
CA SER A 319 10.29 35.49 -2.56
C SER A 319 9.36 36.64 -2.13
N SER A 320 9.91 37.84 -1.91
CA SER A 320 9.09 39.05 -1.74
C SER A 320 8.41 39.49 -3.04
N LEU A 321 8.91 39.07 -4.20
CA LEU A 321 8.37 39.44 -5.52
C LEU A 321 7.12 38.64 -5.88
N HIS A 322 7.02 37.40 -5.37
CA HIS A 322 5.89 36.50 -5.56
C HIS A 322 5.54 35.82 -4.23
N PRO A 323 4.81 36.51 -3.34
CA PRO A 323 4.51 35.99 -2.01
C PRO A 323 3.54 34.80 -2.08
N VAL A 324 3.83 33.76 -1.29
CA VAL A 324 2.97 32.58 -1.11
C VAL A 324 2.40 32.60 0.31
N ALA A 325 1.11 32.28 0.44
CA ALA A 325 0.47 32.13 1.75
C ALA A 325 0.81 30.76 2.34
N PHE A 326 1.32 30.75 3.57
CA PHE A 326 1.48 29.54 4.37
C PHE A 326 0.28 29.38 5.30
N SER A 327 -0.21 28.16 5.44
CA SER A 327 -1.37 27.88 6.30
C SER A 327 -1.10 28.31 7.74
N SER A 328 -2.00 29.11 8.31
CA SER A 328 -1.97 29.55 9.71
C SER A 328 -2.66 28.56 10.66
N THR A 329 -3.53 27.69 10.13
CA THR A 329 -4.20 26.62 10.87
C THR A 329 -3.26 25.43 11.09
N VAL A 330 -2.33 25.20 10.17
CA VAL A 330 -1.23 24.25 10.30
C VAL A 330 -0.03 24.99 10.86
N ARG A 331 0.01 25.22 12.18
CA ARG A 331 1.15 25.89 12.84
C ARG A 331 2.48 25.16 12.62
N ASN A 332 2.42 23.88 12.25
CA ASN A 332 3.52 22.94 12.13
C ASN A 332 3.23 22.08 10.89
N GLY A 333 3.87 22.34 9.74
CA GLY A 333 3.60 21.70 8.44
C GLY A 333 3.71 20.16 8.43
N ALA A 334 3.87 19.55 7.25
CA ALA A 334 4.02 18.09 7.11
C ALA A 334 5.17 17.47 7.95
N ASN A 335 6.10 18.29 8.45
CA ASN A 335 7.21 17.95 9.34
C ASN A 335 7.20 18.81 10.61
N GLY A 336 6.06 18.94 11.29
CA GLY A 336 6.00 19.69 12.53
C GLY A 336 7.01 19.22 13.57
N TYR A 337 8.04 20.03 13.85
CA TYR A 337 8.97 19.85 14.96
C TYR A 337 8.80 21.02 15.93
N LEU A 338 8.10 20.82 17.04
CA LEU A 338 8.22 21.70 18.21
C LEU A 338 9.48 21.30 18.96
N VAL A 339 10.32 22.29 19.30
CA VAL A 339 11.32 22.13 20.36
C VAL A 339 10.56 21.72 21.63
N GLY A 340 10.78 20.49 22.11
CA GLY A 340 10.14 19.93 23.31
C GLY A 340 8.84 19.12 23.11
N GLY A 341 8.36 18.95 21.86
CA GLY A 341 7.11 18.24 21.53
C GLY A 341 7.28 16.84 20.92
N HIS A 342 8.51 16.33 20.85
CA HIS A 342 8.77 14.92 20.52
C HIS A 342 9.48 14.27 21.71
N ASP A 343 9.79 12.98 21.59
CA ASP A 343 10.69 12.36 22.56
C ASP A 343 11.95 13.23 22.66
N VAL A 344 12.21 13.77 23.87
CA VAL A 344 13.46 14.46 24.13
C VAL A 344 14.49 13.38 24.40
N TRP A 345 15.34 13.12 23.43
CA TRP A 345 16.45 12.20 23.56
C TRP A 345 17.53 12.85 24.43
N THR A 346 17.43 12.68 25.75
CA THR A 346 18.29 13.35 26.73
C THR A 346 19.66 12.71 26.88
N MET A 347 19.83 11.44 26.46
CA MET A 347 21.07 10.67 26.58
C MET A 347 21.18 9.66 25.42
N GLY A 348 22.32 9.66 24.72
CA GLY A 348 22.65 8.66 23.70
C GLY A 348 23.75 9.14 22.76
N MET A 349 24.77 8.31 22.53
CA MET A 349 25.68 8.51 21.40
C MET A 349 25.02 7.93 20.14
N VAL A 350 25.26 8.57 18.99
CA VAL A 350 24.94 7.94 17.70
C VAL A 350 25.76 6.66 17.60
N THR A 351 25.08 5.53 17.50
CA THR A 351 25.68 4.19 17.48
C THR A 351 25.10 3.38 16.34
N GLY A 352 25.89 2.42 15.83
CA GLY A 352 25.36 1.38 14.96
C GLY A 352 24.38 0.51 15.74
N TYR A 353 23.10 0.57 15.41
CA TYR A 353 22.09 -0.29 16.00
C TYR A 353 22.04 -1.61 15.22
N SER A 354 22.32 -2.72 15.90
CA SER A 354 22.00 -4.07 15.43
C SER A 354 21.44 -4.83 16.62
N SER A 355 20.23 -5.38 16.47
CA SER A 355 19.64 -6.15 17.54
C SER A 355 20.17 -7.59 17.54
N GLU A 356 20.55 -8.08 18.72
CA GLU A 356 20.83 -9.50 18.96
C GLU A 356 19.54 -10.25 19.32
N VAL A 357 19.57 -11.58 19.17
CA VAL A 357 18.48 -12.45 19.62
C VAL A 357 18.65 -12.69 21.12
N GLN A 358 17.59 -12.47 21.87
CA GLN A 358 17.56 -12.62 23.32
C GLN A 358 16.44 -13.59 23.75
N ASN A 359 16.47 -14.06 24.99
CA ASN A 359 15.43 -14.98 25.49
C ASN A 359 14.03 -14.35 25.47
N GLU A 360 13.96 -13.02 25.65
CA GLU A 360 12.72 -12.24 25.61
C GLU A 360 12.01 -12.35 24.26
N ASP A 361 12.75 -12.57 23.17
CA ASP A 361 12.21 -12.70 21.81
C ASP A 361 11.31 -13.94 21.65
N PHE A 362 11.44 -14.92 22.56
CA PHE A 362 10.66 -16.16 22.55
C PHE A 362 9.44 -16.12 23.48
N VAL A 363 9.36 -15.14 24.38
CA VAL A 363 8.29 -15.08 25.39
C VAL A 363 6.93 -14.92 24.74
N GLN A 364 6.78 -13.97 23.80
CA GLN A 364 5.51 -13.74 23.11
C GLN A 364 5.11 -14.90 22.19
N ALA A 365 6.08 -15.55 21.55
CA ALA A 365 5.84 -16.74 20.73
C ALA A 365 5.32 -17.91 21.58
N ARG A 366 5.90 -18.11 22.78
CA ARG A 366 5.42 -19.12 23.74
C ARG A 366 4.01 -18.81 24.24
N VAL A 367 3.74 -17.56 24.61
CA VAL A 367 2.39 -17.13 25.02
C VAL A 367 1.39 -17.36 23.88
N PHE A 368 1.77 -17.09 22.62
CA PHE A 368 0.91 -17.36 21.47
C PHE A 368 0.65 -18.87 21.30
N TRP A 369 1.69 -19.70 21.40
CA TRP A 369 1.57 -21.15 21.35
C TRP A 369 0.61 -21.69 22.43
N GLU A 370 0.87 -21.36 23.69
CA GLU A 370 0.15 -21.92 24.84
C GLU A 370 -1.26 -21.32 25.00
N ASN A 371 -1.40 -19.99 24.86
CA ASN A 371 -2.61 -19.27 25.27
C ASN A 371 -3.49 -18.81 24.10
N MET A 372 -3.04 -18.98 22.85
CA MET A 372 -3.84 -18.64 21.66
C MET A 372 -4.09 -19.87 20.80
N LEU A 373 -3.04 -20.53 20.29
CA LEU A 373 -3.21 -21.75 19.49
C LEU A 373 -3.77 -22.89 20.33
N GLY A 374 -3.26 -23.10 21.55
CA GLY A 374 -3.76 -24.14 22.46
C GLY A 374 -5.22 -23.99 22.92
N LYS A 375 -5.87 -22.85 22.64
CA LYS A 375 -7.32 -22.66 22.91
C LYS A 375 -8.21 -23.22 21.81
N GLN A 376 -7.67 -23.46 20.62
CA GLN A 376 -8.41 -23.97 19.47
C GLN A 376 -7.95 -25.40 19.22
N GLU A 377 -8.85 -26.35 19.44
CA GLU A 377 -8.57 -27.78 19.25
C GLU A 377 -8.04 -28.03 17.82
N GLY A 378 -6.94 -28.77 17.71
CA GLY A 378 -6.30 -29.11 16.43
C GLY A 378 -5.36 -28.05 15.85
N GLN A 379 -5.31 -26.81 16.37
CA GLN A 379 -4.45 -25.75 15.79
C GLN A 379 -2.96 -25.94 16.09
N GLN A 380 -2.62 -26.50 17.25
CA GLN A 380 -1.22 -26.79 17.58
C GLN A 380 -0.71 -27.97 16.74
N GLU A 381 -1.53 -29.00 16.56
CA GLU A 381 -1.22 -30.15 15.71
C GLU A 381 -1.08 -29.74 14.25
N ALA A 382 -2.05 -29.00 13.70
CA ALA A 382 -1.99 -28.48 12.34
C ALA A 382 -0.76 -27.59 12.11
N TRP A 383 -0.35 -26.80 13.10
CA TRP A 383 0.88 -26.00 13.02
C TRP A 383 2.13 -26.88 12.95
N VAL A 384 2.19 -27.97 13.72
CA VAL A 384 3.35 -28.88 13.71
C VAL A 384 3.41 -29.65 12.40
N GLU A 385 2.28 -30.05 11.84
CA GLU A 385 2.20 -30.73 10.53
C GLU A 385 2.64 -29.84 9.36
N THR A 386 2.58 -28.50 9.52
CA THR A 386 2.96 -27.54 8.48
C THR A 386 4.43 -27.11 8.54
N LEU A 387 5.16 -27.43 9.62
CA LEU A 387 6.60 -27.22 9.78
C LEU A 387 7.40 -28.35 9.11
#